data_AF-D1CG26-F1
#
_entry.id   AF-D1CG26-F1
#
_cell.length_a   1.000
_cell.length_b   1.000
_cell.length_c   1.000
_cell.angle_alpha   90.00
_cell.angle_beta   90.00
_cell.angle_gamma   90.00
#
_symmetry.space_group_name_H-M   'P 1'
#
loop_
_entity.id
_entity.type
_entity.pdbx_description
1 polymer ?
#
loop_
_entity_poly.entity_id
_entity_poly.type
_entity_poly.pdbx_seq_one_letter_code
_entity_poly.pdbx_strand_id
1 'polypeptide(L)'
;MSTRENFFAEQTISFIVIVESEPDVPNLYKISVPGVPGELFVSGTRSTAVSTARLALKHMIMDMTSDEIHSLRKASQERPNIPASAWMETVTIEIPKEKALAS
;
A
#
# COMPACT_ATOMS: atom_id res chain seq x y z
N MET A 1 1.99 30.01 29.58
CA MET A 1 1.28 29.67 28.32
C MET A 1 2.26 28.87 27.47
N SER A 2 2.06 27.55 27.35
CA SER A 2 3.00 26.65 26.67
C SER A 2 3.00 26.88 25.16
N THR A 3 4.19 27.00 24.62
CA THR A 3 4.48 27.03 23.17
C THR A 3 3.73 25.92 22.45
N ARG A 4 2.98 26.35 21.43
CA ARG A 4 2.58 25.55 20.28
C ARG A 4 3.77 24.78 19.69
N GLU A 5 3.44 23.71 18.97
CA GLU A 5 4.16 23.07 17.85
C GLU A 5 4.98 21.79 18.09
N ASN A 6 4.67 20.83 17.21
CA ASN A 6 5.34 19.59 16.83
C ASN A 6 5.22 18.41 17.80
N PHE A 7 4.45 17.37 17.41
CA PHE A 7 4.89 15.96 17.45
C PHE A 7 3.91 14.94 16.82
N PHE A 8 2.99 15.33 15.93
CA PHE A 8 2.39 14.40 14.95
C PHE A 8 3.43 14.06 13.88
N ALA A 9 4.56 13.50 14.27
CA ALA A 9 5.54 13.12 13.29
C ALA A 9 4.94 11.94 12.52
N GLU A 10 4.55 12.18 11.27
CA GLU A 10 4.14 11.11 10.36
C GLU A 10 5.35 10.22 10.10
N GLN A 11 5.12 8.91 10.11
CA GLN A 11 6.11 7.92 9.73
C GLN A 11 5.75 7.42 8.33
N THR A 12 6.76 7.38 7.46
CA THR A 12 6.61 6.79 6.14
C THR A 12 6.84 5.29 6.22
N ILE A 13 5.89 4.52 5.70
CA ILE A 13 6.03 3.07 5.52
C ILE A 13 5.88 2.77 4.03
N SER A 14 6.80 1.97 3.51
CA SER A 14 6.77 1.52 2.13
C SER A 14 6.18 0.12 2.03
N PHE A 15 5.28 -0.06 1.07
CA PHE A 15 4.66 -1.32 0.74
C PHE A 15 4.90 -1.62 -0.74
N ILE A 16 5.13 -2.89 -1.03
CA ILE A 16 5.15 -3.43 -2.38
C ILE A 16 3.72 -3.65 -2.83
N VAL A 17 3.39 -3.16 -4.01
CA VAL A 17 2.17 -3.50 -4.73
C VAL A 17 2.54 -4.19 -6.03
N ILE A 18 1.77 -5.22 -6.38
CA ILE A 18 1.92 -5.97 -7.61
C ILE A 18 0.82 -5.48 -8.54
N VAL A 19 1.22 -4.99 -9.70
CA VAL A 19 0.31 -4.50 -10.72
C VAL A 19 0.43 -5.42 -11.93
N GLU A 20 -0.65 -6.08 -12.30
CA GLU A 20 -0.73 -7.00 -13.42
C GLU A 20 -1.68 -6.42 -14.48
N SER A 21 -1.29 -6.48 -15.76
CA SER A 21 -2.22 -6.16 -16.85
C SER A 21 -3.10 -7.36 -17.14
N GLU A 22 -4.42 -7.16 -17.14
CA GLU A 22 -5.36 -8.21 -17.52
C GLU A 22 -5.26 -8.46 -19.03
N PRO A 23 -4.95 -9.69 -19.48
CA PRO A 23 -4.67 -9.97 -20.89
C PRO A 23 -5.91 -9.84 -21.78
N ASP A 24 -7.08 -10.14 -21.23
CA ASP A 24 -8.36 -10.16 -21.96
C ASP A 24 -9.04 -8.79 -22.01
N VAL A 25 -8.62 -7.84 -21.17
CA VAL A 25 -9.26 -6.52 -21.07
C VAL A 25 -8.21 -5.42 -21.20
N PRO A 26 -8.17 -4.71 -22.35
CA PRO A 26 -7.16 -3.69 -22.58
C PRO A 26 -7.28 -2.57 -21.56
N ASN A 27 -6.12 -2.10 -21.07
CA ASN A 27 -6.02 -1.02 -20.08
C ASN A 27 -6.68 -1.34 -18.72
N LEU A 28 -7.02 -2.60 -18.44
CA LEU A 28 -7.43 -3.03 -17.11
C LEU A 28 -6.22 -3.59 -16.36
N TYR A 29 -6.04 -3.11 -15.14
CA TYR A 29 -4.96 -3.53 -14.27
C TYR A 29 -5.53 -4.13 -12.99
N LYS A 30 -5.02 -5.31 -12.66
CA LYS A 30 -5.24 -6.00 -11.41
C LYS A 30 -4.14 -5.61 -10.43
N ILE A 31 -4.52 -5.17 -9.25
CA ILE A 31 -3.60 -4.72 -8.20
C ILE A 31 -3.75 -5.66 -7.01
N SER A 32 -2.63 -6.22 -6.58
CA SER A 32 -2.55 -7.08 -5.39
C SER A 32 -1.52 -6.51 -4.44
N VAL A 33 -1.85 -6.48 -3.14
CA VAL A 33 -0.92 -6.07 -2.09
C VAL A 33 -0.63 -7.30 -1.23
N PRO A 34 0.62 -7.77 -1.15
CA PRO A 34 0.95 -8.94 -0.34
C PRO A 34 0.50 -8.73 1.12
N GLY A 35 -0.24 -9.69 1.67
CA GLY A 35 -0.79 -9.62 3.01
C GLY A 35 -2.15 -8.92 3.13
N VAL A 36 -2.68 -8.34 2.05
CA VAL A 36 -4.05 -7.82 2.00
C VAL A 36 -4.95 -8.82 1.28
N PRO A 37 -6.04 -9.27 1.89
CA PRO A 37 -7.02 -10.09 1.19
C PRO A 37 -7.78 -9.24 0.15
N GLY A 38 -7.87 -9.75 -1.07
CA GLY A 38 -8.60 -9.11 -2.15
C GLY A 38 -7.71 -8.48 -3.21
N GLU A 39 -8.34 -8.08 -4.31
CA GLU A 39 -7.69 -7.58 -5.51
C GLU A 39 -8.48 -6.36 -5.99
N LEU A 40 -7.77 -5.31 -6.39
CA LEU A 40 -8.38 -4.10 -6.92
C LEU A 40 -8.20 -4.06 -8.43
N PHE A 41 -9.28 -3.84 -9.17
CA PHE A 41 -9.26 -3.69 -10.62
C PHE A 41 -9.42 -2.22 -10.99
N VAL A 42 -8.48 -1.71 -11.79
CA VAL A 42 -8.46 -0.30 -12.18
C VAL A 42 -8.26 -0.20 -13.69
N SER A 43 -9.15 0.51 -14.36
CA SER A 43 -8.97 0.86 -15.77
C SER A 43 -8.12 2.14 -15.92
N GLY A 44 -7.31 2.22 -16.96
CA GLY A 44 -6.54 3.41 -17.31
C GLY A 44 -5.09 3.10 -17.65
N THR A 45 -4.17 3.70 -16.92
CA THR A 45 -2.73 3.51 -17.13
C THR A 45 -2.09 2.83 -15.92
N ARG A 46 -0.88 2.29 -16.09
CA ARG A 46 -0.05 1.85 -14.96
C ARG A 46 0.06 2.92 -13.87
N SER A 47 0.24 4.19 -14.25
CA SER A 47 0.33 5.30 -13.28
C SER A 47 -0.98 5.51 -12.51
N THR A 48 -2.12 5.33 -13.19
CA THR A 48 -3.45 5.38 -12.56
C THR A 48 -3.60 4.24 -11.57
N ALA A 49 -3.26 3.01 -11.97
CA ALA A 49 -3.31 1.83 -11.12
C ALA A 49 -2.47 2.01 -9.84
N VAL A 50 -1.23 2.49 -9.96
CA VAL A 50 -0.35 2.75 -8.80
C VAL A 50 -0.90 3.86 -7.89
N SER A 51 -1.41 4.95 -8.47
CA SER A 51 -1.98 6.05 -7.69
C SER A 51 -3.23 5.61 -6.92
N THR A 52 -4.10 4.82 -7.56
CA THR A 52 -5.28 4.25 -6.91
C THR A 52 -4.88 3.25 -5.82
N ALA A 53 -3.89 2.40 -6.08
CA ALA A 53 -3.35 1.47 -5.09
C ALA A 53 -2.85 2.20 -3.84
N ARG A 54 -2.05 3.27 -4.03
CA ARG A 54 -1.56 4.11 -2.93
C ARG A 54 -2.70 4.72 -2.13
N LEU A 55 -3.73 5.22 -2.80
CA LEU A 55 -4.89 5.82 -2.13
C LEU A 55 -5.67 4.78 -1.33
N ALA A 56 -6.03 3.66 -1.94
CA ALA A 56 -6.76 2.58 -1.29
C ALA A 56 -5.99 2.01 -0.09
N LEU A 57 -4.69 1.79 -0.25
CA LEU A 57 -3.83 1.29 0.80
C LEU A 57 -3.70 2.31 1.95
N LYS A 58 -3.64 3.62 1.63
CA LYS A 58 -3.64 4.67 2.67
C LYS A 58 -4.92 4.63 3.48
N HIS A 59 -6.08 4.59 2.82
CA HIS A 59 -7.38 4.50 3.51
C HIS A 59 -7.45 3.27 4.41
N MET A 60 -7.09 2.10 3.89
CA MET A 60 -7.12 0.86 4.64
C MET A 60 -6.20 0.90 5.87
N ILE A 61 -4.96 1.37 5.72
CA ILE A 61 -4.01 1.48 6.83
C ILE A 61 -4.50 2.48 7.90
N MET A 62 -5.21 3.53 7.51
CA MET A 62 -5.83 4.46 8.45
C MET A 62 -6.94 3.83 9.28
N ASP A 63 -7.51 2.71 8.85
CA ASP A 63 -8.52 1.94 9.61
C ASP A 63 -7.92 0.73 10.35
N MET A 64 -6.74 0.25 9.97
CA MET A 64 -6.06 -0.91 10.58
C MET A 64 -5.40 -0.59 11.94
N THR A 65 -5.26 -1.60 12.78
CA THR A 65 -4.46 -1.53 14.02
C THR A 65 -2.96 -1.58 13.72
N SER A 66 -2.13 -1.15 14.67
CA SER A 66 -0.66 -1.15 14.50
C SER A 66 -0.11 -2.56 14.24
N ASP A 67 -0.64 -3.60 14.92
CA ASP A 67 -0.25 -4.99 14.72
C ASP A 67 -0.51 -5.48 13.29
N GLU A 68 -1.67 -5.10 12.72
CA GLU A 68 -2.01 -5.43 11.34
C GLU A 68 -1.10 -4.71 10.35
N ILE A 69 -0.72 -3.45 10.63
CA ILE A 69 0.23 -2.68 9.81
C ILE A 69 1.62 -3.33 9.85
N HIS A 70 2.07 -3.78 11.02
CA HIS A 70 3.34 -4.50 11.17
C HIS A 70 3.32 -5.83 10.42
N SER A 71 2.25 -6.60 10.55
CA SER A 71 2.03 -7.85 9.82
C SER A 71 2.04 -7.64 8.31
N LEU A 72 1.30 -6.63 7.84
CA LEU A 72 1.22 -6.27 6.43
C LEU A 72 2.58 -5.83 5.88
N ARG A 73 3.32 -5.00 6.63
CA ARG A 73 4.67 -4.59 6.26
C ARG A 73 5.60 -5.80 6.12
N LYS A 74 5.53 -6.75 7.06
CA LYS A 74 6.32 -7.98 7.00
C LYS A 74 5.96 -8.80 5.76
N ALA A 75 4.67 -9.04 5.52
CA ALA A 75 4.18 -9.76 4.34
C ALA A 75 4.61 -9.09 3.03
N SER A 76 4.64 -7.76 3.00
CA SER A 76 5.09 -6.96 1.86
C SER A 76 6.61 -7.06 1.62
N GLN A 77 7.40 -7.36 2.65
CA GLN A 77 8.85 -7.54 2.57
C GLN A 77 9.27 -8.99 2.27
N GLU A 78 8.37 -9.96 2.45
CA GLU A 78 8.58 -11.32 1.98
C GLU A 78 8.61 -11.34 0.45
N ARG A 79 9.43 -12.21 -0.16
CA ARG A 79 9.55 -12.30 -1.63
C ARG A 79 8.17 -12.61 -2.23
N PRO A 80 7.50 -11.64 -2.87
CA PRO A 80 6.18 -11.90 -3.42
C PRO A 80 6.32 -12.78 -4.66
N ASN A 81 5.36 -13.68 -4.86
CA ASN A 81 5.26 -14.40 -6.12
C ASN A 81 4.77 -13.42 -7.20
N ILE A 82 5.64 -13.04 -8.12
CA ILE A 82 5.33 -12.03 -9.15
C ILE A 82 5.06 -12.76 -10.46
N PRO A 83 3.83 -12.71 -10.99
CA PRO A 83 3.52 -13.21 -12.33
C PRO A 83 4.41 -12.58 -13.40
N ALA A 84 4.66 -13.29 -14.51
CA ALA A 84 5.49 -12.78 -15.60
C ALA A 84 4.90 -11.52 -16.28
N SER A 85 3.58 -11.37 -16.21
CA SER A 85 2.76 -10.24 -16.69
C SER A 85 2.69 -9.06 -15.70
N ALA A 86 3.33 -9.17 -14.53
CA ALA A 86 3.19 -8.21 -13.46
C ALA A 86 4.44 -7.36 -13.22
N TRP A 87 4.22 -6.16 -12.68
CA TRP A 87 5.26 -5.24 -12.23
C TRP A 87 5.14 -5.00 -10.72
N MET A 88 6.29 -4.92 -10.06
CA MET A 88 6.36 -4.47 -8.67
C MET A 88 6.53 -2.96 -8.61
N GLU A 89 5.74 -2.33 -7.77
CA GLU A 89 5.86 -0.91 -7.46
C GLU A 89 5.97 -0.75 -5.95
N THR A 90 6.85 0.15 -5.51
CA THR A 90 6.98 0.49 -4.09
C THR A 90 6.20 1.76 -3.82
N VAL A 91 5.08 1.64 -3.11
CA VAL A 91 4.27 2.78 -2.67
C VAL A 91 4.61 3.15 -1.25
N THR A 92 4.93 4.42 -1.04
CA THR A 92 5.21 4.97 0.29
C THR A 92 3.99 5.70 0.81
N ILE A 93 3.61 5.40 2.05
CA ILE A 93 2.43 5.94 2.72
C ILE A 93 2.87 6.59 4.03
N GLU A 94 2.42 7.81 4.23
CA GLU A 94 2.58 8.56 5.48
C GLU A 94 1.46 8.16 6.43
N ILE A 95 1.83 7.71 7.62
CA ILE A 95 0.90 7.32 8.68
C ILE A 95 1.27 7.99 10.01
N PRO A 96 0.31 8.20 10.93
CA PRO A 96 0.61 8.68 12.27
C PRO A 96 1.60 7.76 13.00
N LYS A 97 2.63 8.32 13.66
CA LYS A 97 3.62 7.54 14.43
C LYS A 97 3.00 6.62 15.49
N GLU A 98 1.89 7.02 16.08
CA GLU A 98 1.14 6.20 17.05
C GLU A 98 0.69 4.85 16.45
N LYS A 99 0.40 4.81 15.14
CA LYS A 99 0.08 3.58 14.41
C LYS A 99 1.30 2.78 13.96
N ALA A 100 2.44 3.44 13.84
CA ALA A 100 3.67 2.83 13.33
C ALA A 100 4.56 2.21 14.43
N LEU A 101 4.31 2.56 15.70
CA LEU A 101 5.18 2.23 16.84
C LEU A 101 4.47 1.45 17.96
N ALA A 102 3.18 1.13 17.86
CA ALA A 102 2.54 0.30 18.88
C ALA A 102 2.93 -1.18 18.64
N SER A 103 4.02 -1.57 19.30
CA SER A 103 4.45 -2.95 19.58
C SER A 103 4.58 -3.11 21.09
#